data_AF-A0A0C9ZSD0-F1
#
_entry.id   AF-A0A0C9ZSD0-F1
#
_cell.length_a   1.000
_cell.length_b   1.000
_cell.length_c   1.000
_cell.angle_alpha   90.00
_cell.angle_beta   90.00
_cell.angle_gamma   90.00
#
_symmetry.space_group_name_H-M   'P 1'
#
loop_
_entity.id
_entity.type
_entity.pdbx_description
1 polymer ?
#
loop_
_entity_poly.entity_id
_entity_poly.type
_entity_poly.pdbx_seq_one_letter_code
_entity_poly.pdbx_strand_id
1 'polypeptide(L)'
;QRKLIMEHIAPTIARMHLTFPLAMDTLFSPALITRFAVSKSVDCTDLSASDHFFDAIIQNAFIPLQRNRHVWRSCIMPVPNDSGRVPVHTFNHEEFYSSSRPYSPPLSDVEEDEVEHIIIETSYNPLSSENQRFKAPRNKVDNSIWSAKERLSAEAGERVRSIEGLKMKLAQLYHNGVKIRQDAYLRIPM
;
A
#
# COMPACT_ATOMS: atom_id res chain seq x y z
N GLN A 1 10.49 5.03 -20.78
CA GLN A 1 9.27 4.85 -19.96
C GLN A 1 7.98 4.87 -20.77
N ARG A 2 7.72 5.86 -21.65
CA ARG A 2 6.47 5.92 -22.45
C ARG A 2 6.16 4.66 -23.29
N LYS A 3 7.18 4.09 -23.96
CA LYS A 3 7.06 2.87 -24.77
C LYS A 3 6.60 1.66 -23.93
N LEU A 4 7.20 1.45 -22.76
CA LEU A 4 6.82 0.40 -21.80
C LEU A 4 5.34 0.52 -21.39
N ILE A 5 4.87 1.75 -21.12
CA ILE A 5 3.47 1.97 -20.72
C ILE A 5 2.51 1.62 -21.86
N MET A 6 2.79 2.10 -23.07
CA MET A 6 1.90 1.93 -24.22
C MET A 6 1.88 0.49 -24.76
N GLU A 7 3.03 -0.17 -24.81
CA GLU A 7 3.16 -1.47 -25.47
C GLU A 7 2.95 -2.65 -24.52
N HIS A 8 3.16 -2.46 -23.21
CA HIS A 8 3.09 -3.55 -22.24
C HIS A 8 2.09 -3.29 -21.12
N ILE A 9 2.19 -2.17 -20.42
CA ILE A 9 1.39 -1.94 -19.20
C ILE A 9 -0.09 -1.76 -19.53
N ALA A 10 -0.44 -0.77 -20.37
CA ALA A 10 -1.84 -0.48 -20.69
C ALA A 10 -2.56 -1.67 -21.38
N PRO A 11 -1.96 -2.38 -22.35
CA PRO A 11 -2.57 -3.57 -22.93
C PRO A 11 -2.75 -4.72 -21.93
N THR A 12 -1.82 -4.89 -20.99
CA THR A 12 -1.92 -5.94 -19.97
C THR A 12 -3.06 -5.62 -19.00
N ILE A 13 -3.14 -4.38 -18.50
CA ILE A 13 -4.25 -3.93 -17.64
C ILE A 13 -5.58 -4.08 -18.37
N ALA A 14 -5.68 -3.65 -19.64
CA ALA A 14 -6.90 -3.80 -20.42
C ALA A 14 -7.32 -5.27 -20.58
N ARG A 15 -6.37 -6.18 -20.80
CA ARG A 15 -6.65 -7.63 -20.86
C ARG A 15 -7.12 -8.16 -19.52
N MET A 16 -6.43 -7.81 -18.43
CA MET A 16 -6.82 -8.21 -17.08
C MET A 16 -8.23 -7.73 -16.75
N HIS A 17 -8.60 -6.51 -17.14
CA HIS A 17 -9.95 -5.98 -16.92
C HIS A 17 -11.03 -6.79 -17.66
N LEU A 18 -10.75 -7.24 -18.88
CA LEU A 18 -11.68 -8.06 -19.66
C LEU A 18 -11.82 -9.47 -19.09
N THR A 19 -10.72 -10.06 -18.62
CA THR A 19 -10.72 -11.41 -18.05
C THR A 19 -11.25 -11.44 -16.62
N PHE A 20 -10.97 -10.38 -15.85
CA PHE A 20 -11.23 -10.28 -14.42
C PHE A 20 -11.82 -8.90 -14.11
N PRO A 21 -13.15 -8.73 -14.21
CA PRO A 21 -13.80 -7.46 -13.92
C PRO A 21 -13.60 -7.10 -12.45
N LEU A 22 -12.72 -6.12 -12.20
CA LEU A 22 -12.46 -5.61 -10.85
C LEU A 22 -13.35 -4.41 -10.56
N ALA A 23 -13.87 -4.37 -9.33
CA ALA A 23 -14.64 -3.25 -8.83
C ALA A 23 -14.14 -2.88 -7.44
N MET A 24 -14.42 -1.66 -7.00
CA MET A 24 -13.93 -1.19 -5.70
C MET A 24 -14.48 -2.03 -4.53
N ASP A 25 -15.69 -2.59 -4.66
CA ASP A 25 -16.30 -3.53 -3.70
C ASP A 25 -15.68 -4.92 -3.67
N THR A 26 -14.94 -5.30 -4.71
CA THR A 26 -14.14 -6.54 -4.70
C THR A 26 -12.76 -6.37 -4.10
N LEU A 27 -12.27 -5.12 -4.00
CA LEU A 27 -10.95 -4.75 -3.50
C LEU A 27 -10.97 -4.29 -2.04
N PHE A 28 -12.01 -3.56 -1.63
CA PHE A 28 -12.08 -2.91 -0.33
C PHE A 28 -13.32 -3.34 0.46
N SER A 29 -13.20 -3.32 1.80
CA SER A 29 -14.33 -3.65 2.66
C SER A 29 -15.47 -2.63 2.51
N PRO A 30 -16.75 -3.03 2.70
CA PRO A 30 -17.88 -2.12 2.65
C PRO A 30 -17.76 -0.92 3.61
N ALA A 31 -17.08 -1.11 4.75
CA ALA A 31 -16.82 -0.07 5.73
C ALA A 31 -15.89 1.02 5.17
N LEU A 32 -14.84 0.65 4.42
CA LEU A 32 -13.94 1.61 3.77
C LEU A 32 -14.65 2.37 2.65
N ILE A 33 -15.41 1.68 1.82
CA ILE A 33 -16.17 2.30 0.71
C ILE A 33 -17.15 3.35 1.25
N THR A 34 -17.89 3.00 2.31
CA THR A 34 -18.83 3.92 2.97
C THR A 34 -18.09 5.11 3.59
N ARG A 35 -16.95 4.86 4.26
CA ARG A 35 -16.14 5.89 4.91
C ARG A 35 -15.62 6.95 3.93
N PHE A 36 -15.27 6.55 2.71
CA PHE A 36 -14.75 7.46 1.68
C PHE A 36 -15.81 7.93 0.69
N ALA A 37 -17.09 7.71 0.99
CA ALA A 37 -18.24 8.14 0.17
C ALA A 37 -18.17 7.69 -1.31
N VAL A 38 -17.57 6.52 -1.56
CA VAL A 38 -17.53 5.94 -2.91
C VAL A 38 -18.78 5.12 -3.14
N SER A 39 -19.34 5.19 -4.35
CA SER A 39 -20.46 4.32 -4.72
C SER A 39 -20.05 2.86 -4.59
N LYS A 40 -20.92 2.02 -4.03
CA LYS A 40 -20.65 0.58 -3.85
C LYS A 40 -20.32 -0.14 -5.16
N SER A 41 -20.72 0.41 -6.31
CA SER A 41 -20.57 -0.23 -7.61
C SER A 41 -19.48 0.38 -8.50
N VAL A 42 -18.57 1.22 -7.97
CA VAL A 42 -17.51 1.84 -8.80
C VAL A 42 -16.67 0.77 -9.47
N ASP A 43 -16.80 0.73 -10.80
CA ASP A 43 -15.97 -0.06 -11.68
C ASP A 43 -14.56 0.53 -11.69
N CYS A 44 -13.53 -0.32 -11.59
CA CYS A 44 -12.14 0.15 -11.63
C CYS A 44 -11.74 0.78 -12.98
N THR A 45 -12.57 0.66 -14.02
CA THR A 45 -12.43 1.38 -15.30
C THR A 45 -12.84 2.85 -15.21
N ASP A 46 -13.64 3.24 -14.21
CA ASP A 46 -13.89 4.66 -13.93
C ASP A 46 -12.68 5.27 -13.21
N LEU A 47 -11.71 5.65 -14.03
CA LEU A 47 -10.48 6.29 -13.58
C LEU A 47 -10.74 7.56 -12.76
N SER A 48 -11.84 8.28 -13.01
CA SER A 48 -12.16 9.51 -12.27
C SER A 48 -12.67 9.19 -10.88
N ALA A 49 -13.55 8.19 -10.76
CA ALA A 49 -14.03 7.71 -9.47
C ALA A 49 -12.90 7.05 -8.65
N SER A 50 -12.00 6.32 -9.32
CA SER A 50 -10.81 5.75 -8.70
C SER A 50 -9.87 6.85 -8.18
N ASP A 51 -9.55 7.86 -8.98
CA ASP A 51 -8.74 8.99 -8.53
C ASP A 51 -9.38 9.70 -7.33
N HIS A 52 -10.70 9.92 -7.37
CA HIS A 52 -11.43 10.53 -6.25
C HIS A 52 -11.34 9.69 -4.97
N PHE A 53 -11.47 8.36 -5.07
CA PHE A 53 -11.30 7.45 -3.94
C PHE A 53 -9.90 7.55 -3.36
N PHE A 54 -8.87 7.46 -4.21
CA PHE A 54 -7.48 7.50 -3.75
C PHE A 54 -7.13 8.89 -3.18
N ASP A 55 -7.64 9.98 -3.73
CA ASP A 55 -7.47 11.33 -3.17
C ASP A 55 -8.13 11.49 -1.80
N ALA A 56 -9.23 10.76 -1.53
CA ALA A 56 -9.90 10.77 -0.23
C ALA A 56 -9.12 9.99 0.86
N ILE A 57 -8.17 9.12 0.47
CA ILE A 57 -7.33 8.39 1.42
C ILE A 57 -6.30 9.35 2.03
N ILE A 58 -6.40 9.57 3.35
CA ILE A 58 -5.64 10.58 4.12
C ILE A 58 -4.11 10.46 3.97
N GLN A 59 -3.59 9.29 3.60
CA GLN A 59 -2.16 9.03 3.43
C GLN A 59 -1.71 8.96 1.97
N ASN A 60 -2.59 9.30 1.02
CA ASN A 60 -2.21 9.32 -0.37
C ASN A 60 -1.30 10.52 -0.67
N ALA A 61 0.00 10.27 -0.71
CA ALA A 61 1.00 11.25 -1.15
C ALA A 61 1.17 11.28 -2.67
N PHE A 62 0.51 10.39 -3.42
CA PHE A 62 0.59 10.37 -4.88
C PHE A 62 0.03 11.66 -5.44
N ILE A 63 0.80 12.27 -6.33
CA ILE A 63 0.30 13.37 -7.16
C ILE A 63 -0.34 12.69 -8.37
N PRO A 64 -1.68 12.75 -8.53
CA PRO A 64 -2.30 12.19 -9.73
C PRO A 64 -1.72 12.90 -10.94
N LEU A 65 -0.96 12.15 -11.74
CA LEU A 65 -0.47 12.66 -13.02
C LEU A 65 -1.62 12.65 -14.00
N GLN A 66 -1.73 13.71 -14.81
CA GLN A 66 -2.75 13.78 -15.85
C GLN A 66 -2.56 12.60 -16.82
N ARG A 67 -3.48 11.64 -16.79
CA ARG A 67 -3.42 10.47 -17.67
C ARG A 67 -3.69 10.89 -19.10
N ASN A 68 -2.80 10.52 -20.02
CA ASN A 68 -3.06 10.70 -21.44
C ASN A 68 -4.17 9.74 -21.88
N ARG A 69 -5.38 10.27 -22.12
CA ARG A 69 -6.56 9.48 -22.51
C ARG A 69 -6.33 8.60 -23.74
N HIS A 70 -5.46 9.02 -24.66
CA HIS A 70 -5.14 8.23 -25.85
C HIS A 70 -4.35 6.97 -25.49
N VAL A 71 -3.38 7.07 -24.56
CA VAL A 71 -2.56 5.93 -24.11
C VAL A 71 -3.41 4.93 -23.31
N TRP A 72 -4.35 5.41 -22.51
CA TRP A 72 -5.16 4.58 -21.62
C TRP A 72 -6.51 4.16 -22.23
N ARG A 73 -6.77 4.47 -23.51
CA ARG A 73 -8.07 4.24 -24.15
C ARG A 73 -8.56 2.80 -24.02
N SER A 74 -7.67 1.82 -24.12
CA SER A 74 -8.01 0.40 -23.98
C SER A 74 -8.48 0.02 -22.57
N CYS A 75 -8.04 0.75 -21.54
CA CYS A 75 -8.39 0.48 -20.14
C CYS A 75 -9.70 1.16 -19.70
N ILE A 76 -10.22 2.10 -20.50
CA ILE A 76 -11.43 2.88 -20.22
C ILE A 76 -12.67 2.24 -20.87
N MET A 77 -12.49 1.14 -21.60
CA MET A 77 -13.61 0.43 -22.20
C MET A 77 -14.47 -0.18 -21.08
N PRO A 78 -15.78 0.10 -21.03
CA PRO A 78 -16.66 -0.45 -20.01
C PRO A 78 -16.71 -1.97 -20.15
N VAL A 79 -16.64 -2.68 -19.03
CA VAL A 79 -16.80 -4.13 -19.01
C VAL A 79 -18.31 -4.45 -19.07
N PRO A 80 -18.74 -5.44 -19.89
CA PRO A 80 -20.15 -5.83 -19.92
C PRO A 80 -20.63 -6.27 -18.53
N ASN A 81 -21.73 -5.68 -18.06
CA ASN A 81 -22.29 -5.88 -16.72
C ASN A 81 -22.67 -7.35 -16.40
N ASP A 82 -22.82 -8.21 -17.41
CA ASP A 82 -23.16 -9.64 -17.25
C ASP A 82 -21.97 -10.52 -16.83
N SER A 83 -20.76 -9.96 -16.84
CA SER A 83 -19.57 -10.67 -16.37
C SER A 83 -19.57 -10.63 -14.85
N GLY A 84 -19.87 -11.75 -14.19
CA GLY A 84 -19.88 -11.84 -12.73
C GLY A 84 -18.59 -11.25 -12.14
N ARG A 85 -18.72 -10.27 -11.25
CA ARG A 85 -17.58 -9.63 -10.59
C ARG A 85 -16.96 -10.64 -9.62
N VAL A 86 -15.66 -10.90 -9.78
CA VAL A 86 -14.94 -11.85 -8.93
C VAL A 86 -14.20 -11.08 -7.83
N PRO A 87 -14.42 -11.40 -6.55
CA PRO A 87 -13.71 -10.77 -5.44
C PRO A 87 -12.18 -10.95 -5.56
N VAL A 88 -11.38 -9.91 -5.34
CA VAL A 88 -9.92 -10.03 -5.58
C VAL A 88 -9.26 -11.07 -4.69
N HIS A 89 -9.75 -11.23 -3.48
CA HIS A 89 -9.25 -12.22 -2.53
C HIS A 89 -9.55 -13.67 -2.94
N THR A 90 -10.41 -13.89 -3.94
CA THR A 90 -10.70 -15.25 -4.46
C THR A 90 -9.75 -15.68 -5.56
N PHE A 91 -9.00 -14.75 -6.16
CA PHE A 91 -7.98 -15.11 -7.13
C PHE A 91 -6.85 -15.86 -6.44
N ASN A 92 -6.67 -17.12 -6.83
CA ASN A 92 -5.49 -17.89 -6.45
C ASN A 92 -4.38 -17.71 -7.52
N HIS A 93 -3.18 -18.16 -7.21
CA HIS A 93 -2.04 -18.07 -8.12
C HIS A 93 -2.27 -18.86 -9.43
N GLU A 94 -3.06 -19.94 -9.37
CA GLU A 94 -3.34 -20.82 -10.52
C GLU A 94 -4.21 -20.14 -11.60
N GLU A 95 -5.16 -19.30 -11.19
CA GLU A 95 -6.02 -18.56 -12.12
C GLU A 95 -5.25 -17.53 -12.96
N PHE A 96 -4.17 -16.95 -12.39
CA PHE A 96 -3.30 -16.03 -13.12
C PHE A 96 -2.32 -16.74 -14.08
N TYR A 97 -1.95 -18.00 -13.80
CA TYR A 97 -1.00 -18.75 -14.63
C TYR A 97 -1.51 -19.05 -16.03
N SER A 98 -2.82 -19.26 -16.18
CA SER A 98 -3.44 -19.52 -17.49
C SER A 98 -3.24 -18.37 -18.48
N SER A 99 -2.92 -17.17 -17.98
CA SER A 99 -2.76 -15.94 -18.76
C SER A 99 -1.32 -15.42 -18.82
N SER A 100 -0.36 -16.06 -18.13
CA SER A 100 0.99 -15.54 -17.97
C SER A 100 1.94 -16.02 -19.08
N ARG A 101 2.93 -15.19 -19.40
CA ARG A 101 4.07 -15.56 -20.26
C ARG A 101 4.86 -16.70 -19.61
N PRO A 102 5.65 -17.48 -20.37
CA PRO A 102 6.59 -18.43 -19.78
C PRO A 102 7.38 -17.75 -18.67
N TYR A 103 7.36 -18.40 -17.50
CA TYR A 103 7.91 -17.91 -16.26
C TYR A 103 9.30 -17.32 -16.48
N SER A 104 9.43 -16.01 -16.31
CA SER A 104 10.73 -15.39 -16.11
C SER A 104 10.90 -15.27 -14.60
N PRO A 105 11.85 -16.01 -14.01
CA PRO A 105 12.06 -15.98 -12.57
C PRO A 105 12.19 -14.53 -12.10
N PRO A 106 11.42 -14.06 -11.12
CA PRO A 106 11.70 -12.78 -10.47
C PRO A 106 13.13 -12.80 -9.93
N LEU A 107 13.74 -11.62 -9.73
CA LEU A 107 15.06 -11.50 -9.11
C LEU A 107 15.13 -12.10 -7.68
N SER A 108 14.01 -12.62 -7.15
CA SER A 108 13.85 -13.33 -5.89
C SER A 108 13.91 -14.86 -6.01
N ASP A 109 14.07 -15.44 -7.19
CA ASP A 109 14.31 -16.89 -7.36
C ASP A 109 15.79 -17.28 -7.19
N VAL A 110 16.57 -16.41 -6.55
CA VAL A 110 17.75 -16.86 -5.83
C VAL A 110 17.20 -17.74 -4.71
N GLU A 111 17.68 -18.98 -4.57
CA GLU A 111 17.34 -19.86 -3.45
C GLU A 111 17.28 -18.99 -2.18
N GLU A 112 16.06 -18.80 -1.64
CA GLU A 112 15.89 -18.03 -0.40
C GLU A 112 16.63 -18.82 0.66
N ASP A 113 17.88 -18.43 0.95
CA ASP A 113 18.61 -18.86 2.14
C ASP A 113 17.60 -18.81 3.29
N GLU A 114 17.44 -19.91 4.04
CA GLU A 114 16.46 -20.01 5.12
C GLU A 114 16.49 -18.75 6.00
N VAL A 115 15.56 -17.84 5.77
CA VAL A 115 15.55 -16.55 6.46
C VAL A 115 15.08 -16.84 7.88
N GLU A 116 16.01 -16.82 8.83
CA GLU A 116 15.67 -16.98 10.24
C GLU A 116 14.72 -15.84 10.67
N HIS A 117 13.47 -16.20 10.94
CA HIS A 117 12.46 -15.25 11.39
C HIS A 117 12.60 -15.01 12.90
N ILE A 118 12.92 -13.78 13.27
CA ILE A 118 13.10 -13.39 14.67
C ILE A 118 11.91 -12.57 15.12
N ILE A 119 11.09 -13.14 16.02
CA ILE A 119 9.93 -12.45 16.61
C ILE A 119 10.38 -11.64 17.82
N ILE A 120 10.08 -10.33 17.81
CA ILE A 120 10.36 -9.41 18.91
C ILE A 120 9.04 -8.94 19.52
N GLU A 121 8.75 -9.44 20.71
CA GLU A 121 7.59 -8.99 21.48
C GLU A 121 7.86 -7.60 22.09
N THR A 122 6.86 -6.73 22.05
CA THR A 122 6.94 -5.38 22.62
C THR A 122 5.70 -5.11 23.47
N SER A 123 5.81 -4.20 24.43
CA SER A 123 4.65 -3.81 25.26
C SER A 123 3.66 -2.89 24.54
N TYR A 124 3.91 -2.50 23.28
CA TYR A 124 3.11 -1.54 22.52
C TYR A 124 1.62 -1.91 22.46
N ASN A 125 0.75 -0.96 22.82
CA ASN A 125 -0.69 -1.13 22.80
C ASN A 125 -1.33 -0.28 21.68
N PRO A 126 -1.71 -0.86 20.54
CA PRO A 126 -2.32 -0.12 19.43
C PRO A 126 -3.69 0.48 19.77
N LEU A 127 -4.35 -0.02 20.83
CA LEU A 127 -5.67 0.46 21.27
C LEU A 127 -5.59 1.64 22.24
N SER A 128 -4.39 2.01 22.71
CA SER A 128 -4.22 3.21 23.53
C SER A 128 -4.62 4.46 22.76
N SER A 129 -5.40 5.33 23.39
CA SER A 129 -5.84 6.60 22.78
C SER A 129 -4.68 7.51 22.39
N GLU A 130 -3.51 7.37 23.04
CA GLU A 130 -2.29 8.09 22.67
C GLU A 130 -1.66 7.57 21.38
N ASN A 131 -1.69 6.26 21.16
CA ASN A 131 -1.13 5.63 19.96
C ASN A 131 -2.08 5.73 18.75
N GLN A 132 -3.38 5.91 19.00
CA GLN A 132 -4.38 6.19 17.95
C GLN A 132 -4.32 7.63 17.45
N ARG A 133 -3.64 8.54 18.14
CA ARG A 133 -3.50 9.94 17.72
C ARG A 133 -2.43 10.06 16.65
N PHE A 134 -2.89 10.20 15.41
CA PHE A 134 -2.03 10.56 14.30
C PHE A 134 -1.65 12.04 14.38
N LYS A 135 -0.36 12.32 14.59
CA LYS A 135 0.15 13.69 14.73
C LYS A 135 0.47 14.38 13.42
N ALA A 136 0.45 13.66 12.29
CA ALA A 136 0.86 14.29 11.04
C ALA A 136 -0.17 15.35 10.62
N PRO A 137 0.29 16.53 10.18
CA PRO A 137 -0.58 17.55 9.61
C PRO A 137 -1.40 17.01 8.43
N ARG A 138 -2.63 17.51 8.29
CA ARG A 138 -3.51 17.20 7.13
C ARG A 138 -3.13 18.00 5.89
N ASN A 139 -2.58 19.20 6.06
CA ASN A 139 -2.09 19.99 4.95
C ASN A 139 -0.87 19.31 4.33
N LYS A 140 -0.85 19.17 3.00
CA LYS A 140 0.21 18.47 2.27
C LYS A 140 1.59 19.08 2.46
N VAL A 141 1.70 20.41 2.46
CA VAL A 141 2.98 21.11 2.63
C VAL A 141 3.52 20.86 4.04
N ASP A 142 2.67 21.05 5.05
CA ASP A 142 3.04 20.80 6.45
C ASP A 142 3.37 19.33 6.71
N ASN A 143 2.64 18.41 6.08
CA ASN A 143 2.89 16.97 6.17
C ASN A 143 4.26 16.60 5.57
N SER A 144 4.62 17.21 4.43
CA SER A 144 5.94 17.02 3.82
C SER A 144 7.06 17.49 4.73
N ILE A 145 6.91 18.67 5.35
CA ILE A 145 7.89 19.22 6.30
C ILE A 145 7.98 18.33 7.54
N TRP A 146 6.84 17.94 8.10
CA TRP A 146 6.76 17.03 9.25
C TRP A 146 7.46 15.71 8.93
N SER A 147 7.12 15.07 7.81
CA SER A 147 7.71 13.81 7.37
C SER A 147 9.24 13.91 7.18
N ALA A 148 9.75 15.02 6.64
CA ALA A 148 11.19 15.25 6.53
C ALA A 148 11.86 15.34 7.91
N LYS A 149 11.25 16.03 8.87
CA LYS A 149 11.73 16.12 10.26
C LYS A 149 11.74 14.75 10.95
N GLU A 150 10.68 13.96 10.78
CA GLU A 150 10.58 12.61 11.35
C GLU A 150 11.68 11.69 10.79
N ARG A 151 11.96 11.76 9.48
CA ARG A 151 13.08 11.02 8.87
C ARG A 151 14.43 11.41 9.44
N LEU A 152 14.70 12.71 9.58
CA LEU A 152 15.94 13.19 10.20
C LEU A 152 16.07 12.70 11.66
N SER A 153 14.96 12.66 12.39
CA SER A 153 14.92 12.16 13.77
C SER A 153 15.16 10.64 13.82
N ALA A 154 14.63 9.89 12.86
CA ALA A 154 14.87 8.47 12.71
C ALA A 154 16.33 8.15 12.33
N GLU A 155 16.94 8.95 11.45
CA GLU A 155 18.35 8.81 11.06
C GLU A 155 19.31 9.10 12.20
N ALA A 156 18.98 10.10 13.04
CA ALA A 156 19.70 10.47 14.25
C ALA A 156 19.40 9.56 15.45
N GLY A 157 18.43 8.64 15.32
CA GLY A 157 18.04 7.70 16.35
C GLY A 157 19.19 6.80 16.80
N GLU A 158 19.10 6.30 18.03
CA GLU A 158 20.14 5.45 18.59
C GLU A 158 20.27 4.17 17.75
N ARG A 159 21.49 3.92 17.24
CA ARG A 159 21.76 2.72 16.44
C ARG A 159 21.90 1.50 17.34
N VAL A 160 21.02 0.54 17.14
CA VAL A 160 21.08 -0.75 17.85
C VAL A 160 22.06 -1.68 17.13
N ARG A 161 22.82 -2.47 17.88
CA ARG A 161 23.87 -3.36 17.34
C ARG A 161 23.59 -4.85 17.49
N SER A 162 22.55 -5.22 18.24
CA SER A 162 22.17 -6.61 18.47
C SER A 162 20.66 -6.72 18.73
N ILE A 163 20.14 -7.94 18.61
CA ILE A 163 18.71 -8.24 18.84
C ILE A 163 18.36 -8.07 20.32
N GLU A 164 19.24 -8.49 21.22
CA GLU A 164 19.09 -8.29 22.68
C GLU A 164 19.07 -6.80 23.01
N GLY A 165 19.95 -6.02 22.37
CA GLY A 165 19.96 -4.57 22.48
C GLY A 165 18.65 -3.96 21.99
N LEU A 166 18.08 -4.49 20.90
CA LEU A 166 16.80 -4.03 20.35
C LEU A 166 15.66 -4.30 21.30
N LYS A 167 15.58 -5.53 21.84
CA LYS A 167 14.58 -5.93 22.85
C LYS A 167 14.65 -5.01 24.08
N MET A 168 15.86 -4.79 24.62
CA MET A 168 16.04 -3.90 25.77
C MET A 168 15.62 -2.46 25.47
N LYS A 169 16.03 -1.92 24.33
CA LYS A 169 15.70 -0.53 23.95
C LYS A 169 14.22 -0.36 23.67
N LEU A 170 13.56 -1.33 23.06
CA LEU A 170 12.10 -1.31 22.88
C LEU A 170 11.36 -1.37 24.23
N ALA A 171 11.82 -2.19 25.17
CA ALA A 171 11.26 -2.23 26.52
C ALA A 171 11.44 -0.89 27.27
N GLN A 172 12.54 -0.18 27.04
CA GLN A 172 12.76 1.18 27.58
C GLN A 172 11.96 2.26 26.83
N LEU A 173 11.67 2.05 25.55
CA LEU A 173 10.98 3.01 24.71
C LEU A 173 9.48 3.07 25.04
N TYR A 174 8.89 1.96 25.48
CA TYR A 174 7.47 1.82 25.77
C TYR A 174 7.20 1.57 27.25
N HIS A 175 6.33 2.39 27.85
CA HIS A 175 5.81 2.19 29.20
C HIS A 175 4.28 2.09 29.15
N ASN A 176 3.71 1.05 29.76
CA ASN A 176 2.27 0.74 29.69
C ASN A 176 1.71 0.73 28.25
N GLY A 177 2.54 0.26 27.31
CA GLY A 177 2.24 0.18 25.88
C GLY A 177 2.15 1.50 25.14
N VAL A 178 2.61 2.59 25.73
CA VAL A 178 2.73 3.89 25.10
C VAL A 178 4.19 4.31 25.05
N LYS A 179 4.58 4.98 23.97
CA LYS A 179 5.94 5.47 23.78
C LYS A 179 6.24 6.56 24.82
N ILE A 180 7.23 6.37 25.69
CA ILE A 180 7.56 7.33 26.77
C ILE A 180 7.92 8.70 26.19
N ARG A 181 8.71 8.68 25.12
CA ARG A 181 9.19 9.87 24.42
C ARG A 181 8.78 9.81 22.97
N GLN A 182 7.95 10.77 22.54
CA GLN A 182 7.42 10.78 21.18
C GLN A 182 8.51 11.00 20.13
N ASP A 183 9.54 11.77 20.47
CA ASP A 183 10.70 12.11 19.64
C ASP A 183 11.80 11.04 19.61
N ALA A 184 11.68 9.96 20.40
CA ALA A 184 12.72 8.94 20.48
C ALA A 184 12.64 7.95 19.29
N TYR A 185 13.71 7.78 18.54
CA TYR A 185 13.80 6.77 17.47
C TYR A 185 14.92 5.80 17.76
N LEU A 186 14.72 4.55 17.34
CA LEU A 186 15.74 3.52 17.29
C LEU A 186 16.06 3.25 15.82
N ARG A 187 17.34 3.20 15.48
CA ARG A 187 17.80 2.88 14.14
C ARG A 187 18.23 1.41 14.09
N ILE A 188 17.51 0.63 13.29
CA ILE A 188 17.85 -0.77 13.02
C ILE A 188 18.90 -0.77 11.89
N PRO A 189 20.05 -1.44 12.07
CA PRO A 189 21.01 -1.60 10.98
C PRO A 189 20.37 -2.46 9.89
N MET A 190 20.23 -1.88 8.69
CA MET A 190 20.07 -2.65 7.46
C MET A 190 21.42 -3.12 6.96
#